data_AF-A0A382VK58-F1
#
_entry.id   AF-A0A382VK58-F1
#
_cell.length_a   1.000
_cell.length_b   1.000
_cell.length_c   1.000
_cell.angle_alpha   90.00
_cell.angle_beta   90.00
_cell.angle_gamma   90.00
#
_symmetry.space_group_name_H-M   'P 1'
#
loop_
_entity.id
_entity.type
_entity.pdbx_description
1 polymer ?
#
loop_
_entity_poly.entity_id
_entity_poly.type
_entity_poly.pdbx_seq_one_letter_code
_entity_poly.pdbx_strand_id
1 'polypeptide(L)'
;MTTAADTARSMADAARALLNALDDTQRTRVSVDFDDTSERTNWHYIPRERVGLPLKEMDDRQQRLALALLATGLSPSAQQKATTIMSLEAVLAGIEGPGRSHARDPELYYVTLFGEVGAETAWGWRLEGHHVSLNNTIVNGTELSAAPLFFGSNPAHVRHGEQQGLRALEQEEDLARDL
;
A
#
# COMPACT_ATOMS: atom_id res chain seq x y z
N MET A 1 8.58 24.15 4.48
CA MET A 1 9.03 22.77 4.25
C MET A 1 8.32 21.90 5.26
N THR A 2 7.69 20.80 4.84
CA THR A 2 7.05 19.84 5.75
C THR A 2 8.13 19.13 6.59
N THR A 3 7.95 19.08 7.91
CA THR A 3 8.89 18.39 8.80
C THR A 3 8.52 16.91 8.97
N ALA A 4 9.44 16.10 9.52
CA ALA A 4 9.13 14.71 9.88
C ALA A 4 7.97 14.63 10.89
N ALA A 5 7.87 15.58 11.82
CA ALA A 5 6.76 15.67 12.76
C ALA A 5 5.42 15.98 12.08
N ASP A 6 5.42 16.85 11.06
CA ASP A 6 4.21 17.14 10.28
C ASP A 6 3.76 15.91 9.49
N THR A 7 4.70 15.19 8.87
CA THR A 7 4.41 13.94 8.15
C THR A 7 3.90 12.86 9.09
N ALA A 8 4.52 12.66 10.25
CA ALA A 8 4.10 11.70 11.26
C ALA A 8 2.68 11.99 11.78
N ARG A 9 2.37 13.27 12.02
CA ARG A 9 1.01 13.71 12.40
C ARG A 9 0.01 13.41 11.29
N SER A 10 0.34 13.74 10.04
CA SER A 10 -0.53 13.45 8.89
C SER A 10 -0.81 11.95 8.76
N MET A 11 0.20 11.09 8.93
CA MET A 11 0.04 9.63 8.92
C MET A 11 -0.89 9.17 10.06
N ALA A 12 -0.68 9.68 11.28
CA ALA A 12 -1.51 9.32 12.43
C ALA A 12 -2.97 9.75 12.24
N ASP A 13 -3.21 10.95 11.72
CA ASP A 13 -4.56 11.47 11.47
C ASP A 13 -5.28 10.65 10.39
N ALA A 14 -4.60 10.29 9.30
CA ALA A 14 -5.16 9.44 8.26
C ALA A 14 -5.46 8.02 8.76
N ALA A 15 -4.55 7.41 9.53
CA ALA A 15 -4.73 6.08 10.10
C ALA A 15 -5.88 6.07 11.14
N ARG A 16 -6.01 7.10 11.97
CA ARG A 16 -7.16 7.27 12.88
C ARG A 16 -8.47 7.46 12.13
N ALA A 17 -8.46 8.25 11.06
CA ALA A 17 -9.64 8.45 10.24
C ALA A 17 -10.12 7.13 9.60
N LEU A 18 -9.19 6.32 9.09
CA LEU A 18 -9.49 4.96 8.60
C LEU A 18 -10.05 4.10 9.74
N LEU A 19 -9.33 3.96 10.86
CA LEU A 19 -9.78 3.18 12.01
C LEU A 19 -11.19 3.55 12.42
N ASN A 20 -11.49 4.85 12.54
CA ASN A 20 -12.79 5.36 12.94
C ASN A 20 -13.93 5.03 11.97
N ALA A 21 -13.64 4.77 10.70
CA ALA A 21 -14.62 4.36 9.71
C ALA A 21 -14.85 2.83 9.67
N LEU A 22 -14.00 2.02 10.31
CA LEU A 22 -14.11 0.57 10.34
C LEU A 22 -15.09 0.10 11.44
N ASP A 23 -15.76 -1.02 11.20
CA ASP A 23 -16.48 -1.74 12.26
C ASP A 23 -15.52 -2.54 13.15
N ASP A 24 -16.02 -3.15 14.23
CA ASP A 24 -15.19 -3.87 15.21
C ASP A 24 -14.47 -5.09 14.60
N THR A 25 -15.09 -5.76 13.63
CA THR A 25 -14.50 -6.92 12.94
C THR A 25 -13.34 -6.48 12.06
N GLN A 26 -13.55 -5.42 11.28
CA GLN A 26 -12.55 -4.80 10.43
C GLN A 26 -11.40 -4.20 11.25
N ARG A 27 -11.69 -3.52 12.37
CA ARG A 27 -10.67 -2.99 13.30
C ARG A 27 -9.79 -4.11 13.87
N THR A 28 -10.40 -5.24 14.24
CA THR A 28 -9.66 -6.40 14.72
C THR A 28 -8.70 -6.94 13.67
N ARG A 29 -9.14 -6.98 12.39
CA ARG A 29 -8.31 -7.49 11.29
C ARG A 29 -7.20 -6.55 10.83
N VAL A 30 -7.43 -5.24 10.91
CA VAL A 30 -6.43 -4.25 10.49
C VAL A 30 -5.34 -4.07 11.55
N SER A 31 -5.60 -4.38 12.82
CA SER A 31 -4.71 -4.06 13.95
C SER A 31 -3.85 -5.26 14.36
N VAL A 32 -2.56 -5.03 14.55
CA VAL A 32 -1.57 -6.01 15.00
C VAL A 32 -0.68 -5.35 16.06
N ASP A 33 -0.17 -6.12 17.02
CA ASP A 33 0.78 -5.60 18.00
C ASP A 33 2.08 -5.16 17.30
N PHE A 34 2.67 -4.04 17.74
CA PHE A 34 3.90 -3.52 17.13
C PHE A 34 5.07 -4.50 17.26
N ASP A 35 5.14 -5.20 18.41
CA ASP A 35 6.21 -6.15 18.74
C ASP A 35 5.99 -7.54 18.10
N ASP A 36 4.92 -7.74 17.34
CA ASP A 36 4.76 -8.96 16.54
C ASP A 36 5.75 -8.97 15.37
N THR A 37 6.97 -9.40 15.66
CA THR A 37 8.04 -9.50 14.65
C THR A 37 7.72 -10.44 13.50
N SER A 38 6.83 -11.43 13.72
CA SER A 38 6.42 -12.38 12.69
C SER A 38 5.64 -11.68 11.59
N GLU A 39 4.83 -10.68 11.93
CA GLU A 39 4.10 -9.88 10.94
C GLU A 39 4.82 -8.60 10.53
N ARG A 40 5.50 -7.93 11.47
CA ARG A 40 6.24 -6.69 11.20
C ARG A 40 7.28 -6.86 10.10
N THR A 41 7.86 -8.07 9.97
CA THR A 41 8.88 -8.42 8.97
C THR A 41 8.38 -9.32 7.83
N ASN A 42 7.13 -9.79 7.86
CA ASN A 42 6.51 -10.62 6.81
C ASN A 42 5.93 -9.75 5.68
N TRP A 43 6.79 -9.11 4.90
CA TRP A 43 6.38 -8.29 3.75
C TRP A 43 6.69 -9.01 2.44
N HIS A 44 5.78 -8.94 1.47
CA HIS A 44 5.92 -9.63 0.19
C HIS A 44 5.16 -8.98 -0.96
N TYR A 45 5.77 -9.00 -2.14
CA TYR A 45 5.25 -8.51 -3.42
C TYR A 45 4.81 -9.64 -4.36
N ILE A 46 4.33 -10.78 -3.85
CA ILE A 46 3.82 -11.88 -4.68
C ILE A 46 2.36 -12.18 -4.33
N PRO A 47 1.56 -12.84 -5.18
CA PRO A 47 0.20 -13.19 -4.81
C PRO A 47 0.21 -14.20 -3.65
N ARG A 48 -0.40 -13.85 -2.51
CA ARG A 48 -0.54 -14.71 -1.33
C ARG A 48 -1.61 -14.14 -0.38
N GLU A 49 -2.04 -14.97 0.55
CA GLU A 49 -2.78 -14.50 1.73
C GLU A 49 -1.86 -13.69 2.66
N ARG A 50 -2.46 -12.69 3.32
CA ARG A 50 -1.78 -11.70 4.16
C ARG A 50 -2.64 -11.32 5.37
N VAL A 51 -1.98 -10.92 6.45
CA VAL A 51 -2.63 -10.25 7.59
C VAL A 51 -3.00 -8.83 7.19
N GLY A 52 -4.13 -8.34 7.72
CA GLY A 52 -4.68 -7.03 7.43
C GLY A 52 -6.07 -7.09 6.79
N LEU A 53 -6.60 -5.91 6.52
CA LEU A 53 -7.89 -5.73 5.86
C LEU A 53 -7.65 -5.39 4.38
N PRO A 54 -8.09 -6.24 3.42
CA PRO A 54 -7.99 -5.91 2.01
C PRO A 54 -8.98 -4.79 1.64
N LEU A 55 -8.62 -3.94 0.69
CA LEU A 55 -9.52 -2.91 0.14
C LEU A 55 -10.83 -3.53 -0.39
N LYS A 56 -10.76 -4.77 -0.89
CA LYS A 56 -11.92 -5.53 -1.38
C LYS A 56 -13.01 -5.74 -0.32
N GLU A 57 -12.65 -5.72 0.95
CA GLU A 57 -13.57 -5.89 2.09
C GLU A 57 -13.88 -4.57 2.79
N MET A 58 -13.53 -3.45 2.15
CA MET A 58 -13.86 -2.10 2.59
C MET A 58 -14.99 -1.52 1.73
N ASP A 59 -15.84 -0.70 2.33
CA ASP A 59 -16.76 0.14 1.56
C ASP A 59 -16.02 1.30 0.85
N ASP A 60 -16.70 2.01 -0.04
CA ASP A 60 -16.12 3.13 -0.79
C ASP A 60 -15.49 4.21 0.09
N ARG A 61 -16.06 4.47 1.27
CA ARG A 61 -15.54 5.48 2.20
C ARG A 61 -14.25 4.99 2.83
N GLN A 62 -14.23 3.74 3.28
CA GLN A 62 -13.08 3.08 3.89
C GLN A 62 -11.93 2.95 2.88
N GLN A 63 -12.21 2.54 1.63
CA GLN A 63 -11.21 2.48 0.57
C GLN A 63 -10.56 3.86 0.32
N ARG A 64 -11.35 4.93 0.25
CA ARG A 64 -10.80 6.30 0.11
C ARG A 64 -9.91 6.70 1.29
N LEU A 65 -10.26 6.32 2.51
CA LEU A 65 -9.46 6.59 3.71
C LEU A 65 -8.15 5.78 3.72
N ALA A 66 -8.19 4.52 3.26
CA ALA A 66 -6.99 3.70 3.09
C ALA A 66 -6.04 4.28 2.03
N LEU A 67 -6.58 4.75 0.90
CA LEU A 67 -5.78 5.44 -0.13
C LEU A 67 -5.30 6.82 0.34
N ALA A 68 -6.02 7.49 1.23
CA ALA A 68 -5.53 8.71 1.88
C ALA A 68 -4.34 8.41 2.81
N LEU A 69 -4.39 7.32 3.58
CA LEU A 69 -3.25 6.85 4.37
C LEU A 69 -2.04 6.54 3.47
N LEU A 70 -2.24 5.80 2.37
CA LEU A 70 -1.20 5.55 1.36
C LEU A 70 -0.50 6.84 0.92
N ALA A 71 -1.30 7.87 0.61
CA ALA A 71 -0.80 9.17 0.14
C ALA A 71 0.07 9.88 1.18
N THR A 72 -0.16 9.68 2.48
CA THR A 72 0.67 10.30 3.53
C THR A 72 2.10 9.77 3.57
N GLY A 73 2.35 8.57 3.04
CA GLY A 73 3.68 7.96 2.97
C GLY A 73 4.43 8.21 1.66
N LEU A 74 3.83 8.93 0.71
CA LEU A 74 4.36 9.09 -0.65
C LEU A 74 4.34 10.54 -1.12
N SER A 75 5.22 10.86 -2.07
CA SER A 75 5.05 12.07 -2.87
C SER A 75 3.83 11.92 -3.80
N PRO A 76 3.25 13.01 -4.34
CA PRO A 76 2.16 12.92 -5.31
C PRO A 76 2.50 12.05 -6.53
N SER A 77 3.74 12.12 -7.03
CA SER A 77 4.18 11.29 -8.15
C SER A 77 4.29 9.82 -7.77
N ALA A 78 4.80 9.50 -6.57
CA ALA A 78 4.89 8.12 -6.10
C ALA A 78 3.51 7.54 -5.78
N GLN A 79 2.57 8.36 -5.26
CA GLN A 79 1.18 7.97 -5.07
C GLN A 79 0.54 7.57 -6.40
N GLN A 80 0.73 8.38 -7.45
CA GLN A 80 0.23 8.06 -8.79
C GLN A 80 0.83 6.75 -9.31
N LYS A 81 2.14 6.53 -9.12
CA LYS A 81 2.78 5.25 -9.50
C LYS A 81 2.15 4.07 -8.77
N ALA A 82 1.94 4.18 -7.45
CA ALA A 82 1.34 3.12 -6.64
C ALA A 82 -0.07 2.76 -7.15
N THR A 83 -0.95 3.74 -7.30
CA THR A 83 -2.35 3.49 -7.72
C THR A 83 -2.43 3.03 -9.17
N THR A 84 -1.56 3.52 -10.05
CA THR A 84 -1.43 3.00 -11.42
C THR A 84 -1.02 1.53 -11.40
N ILE A 85 0.00 1.14 -10.62
CA ILE A 85 0.42 -0.26 -10.47
C ILE A 85 -0.72 -1.14 -9.94
N MET A 86 -1.46 -0.67 -8.92
CA MET A 86 -2.62 -1.40 -8.40
C MET A 86 -3.66 -1.67 -9.50
N SER A 87 -3.93 -0.68 -10.35
CA SER A 87 -4.88 -0.81 -11.46
C SER A 87 -4.46 -1.81 -12.54
N LEU A 88 -3.15 -2.06 -12.70
CA LEU A 88 -2.63 -3.00 -13.69
C LEU A 88 -3.01 -4.45 -13.41
N GLU A 89 -3.47 -4.78 -12.19
CA GLU A 89 -4.04 -6.10 -11.91
C GLU A 89 -5.24 -6.40 -12.84
N ALA A 90 -6.08 -5.41 -13.16
CA ALA A 90 -7.17 -5.62 -14.12
C ALA A 90 -6.66 -5.88 -15.55
N VAL A 91 -5.55 -5.25 -15.94
CA VAL A 91 -4.91 -5.51 -17.25
C VAL A 91 -4.32 -6.92 -17.28
N LEU A 92 -3.61 -7.33 -16.22
CA LEU A 92 -3.09 -8.69 -16.08
C LEU A 92 -4.19 -9.74 -16.09
N ALA A 93 -5.35 -9.45 -15.47
CA ALA A 93 -6.52 -10.33 -15.52
C ALA A 93 -6.91 -10.67 -16.96
N GLY A 94 -6.93 -9.67 -17.85
CA GLY A 94 -7.26 -9.85 -19.26
C GLY A 94 -6.17 -10.59 -20.03
N ILE A 95 -4.89 -10.31 -19.75
CA ILE A 95 -3.74 -10.97 -20.39
C ILE A 95 -3.67 -12.46 -20.03
N GLU A 96 -3.84 -12.80 -18.75
CA GLU A 96 -3.71 -14.18 -18.27
C GLU A 96 -4.98 -15.01 -18.49
N GLY A 97 -6.14 -14.36 -18.60
CA GLY A 97 -7.40 -15.00 -18.91
C GLY A 97 -7.92 -15.95 -17.82
N PRO A 98 -8.90 -16.82 -18.15
CA PRO A 98 -9.63 -17.63 -17.17
C PRO A 98 -8.81 -18.76 -16.52
N GLY A 99 -7.62 -19.09 -17.06
CA GLY A 99 -6.73 -20.13 -16.52
C GLY A 99 -5.68 -19.65 -15.53
N ARG A 100 -5.74 -18.38 -15.11
CA ARG A 100 -4.80 -17.77 -14.16
C ARG A 100 -4.75 -18.50 -12.83
N SER A 101 -3.55 -18.63 -12.28
CA SER A 101 -3.28 -19.32 -11.00
C SER A 101 -3.66 -18.48 -9.77
N HIS A 102 -3.76 -17.16 -9.92
CA HIS A 102 -4.07 -16.24 -8.83
C HIS A 102 -5.12 -15.23 -9.28
N ALA A 103 -5.91 -14.72 -8.33
CA ALA A 103 -6.79 -13.60 -8.59
C ALA A 103 -5.95 -12.37 -8.98
N ARG A 104 -6.38 -11.69 -10.04
CA ARG A 104 -5.87 -10.37 -10.43
C ARG A 104 -6.98 -9.37 -10.16
N ASP A 105 -6.81 -8.62 -9.08
CA ASP A 105 -7.83 -7.74 -8.55
C ASP A 105 -7.15 -6.48 -7.96
N PRO A 106 -7.45 -5.29 -8.49
CA PRO A 106 -6.91 -4.03 -7.98
C PRO A 106 -7.22 -3.75 -6.50
N GLU A 107 -8.18 -4.45 -5.90
CA GLU A 107 -8.59 -4.27 -4.50
C GLU A 107 -7.96 -5.30 -3.54
N LEU A 108 -7.15 -6.25 -4.04
CA LEU A 108 -6.39 -7.19 -3.20
C LEU A 108 -5.07 -6.58 -2.69
N TYR A 109 -5.18 -5.38 -2.13
CA TYR A 109 -4.13 -4.69 -1.38
C TYR A 109 -4.61 -4.54 0.06
N TYR A 110 -3.71 -4.81 1.02
CA TYR A 110 -4.05 -4.99 2.43
C TYR A 110 -3.47 -3.86 3.25
N VAL A 111 -4.29 -3.32 4.15
CA VAL A 111 -3.84 -2.38 5.18
C VAL A 111 -3.62 -3.15 6.48
N THR A 112 -2.49 -2.89 7.13
CA THR A 112 -2.18 -3.36 8.49
C THR A 112 -1.66 -2.18 9.31
N LEU A 113 -2.14 -2.01 10.53
CA LEU A 113 -1.71 -1.03 11.51
C LEU A 113 -1.04 -1.75 12.67
N PHE A 114 0.14 -1.30 13.05
CA PHE A 114 0.98 -1.92 14.07
C PHE A 114 1.04 -1.01 15.31
N GLY A 115 0.64 -1.54 16.47
CA GLY A 115 0.61 -0.80 17.73
C GLY A 115 -0.47 0.28 17.79
N GLU A 116 -0.34 1.18 18.76
CA GLU A 116 -1.30 2.26 18.98
C GLU A 116 -1.01 3.47 18.09
N VAL A 117 -1.93 3.77 17.17
CA VAL A 117 -1.75 4.84 16.18
C VAL A 117 -1.54 6.21 16.82
N GLY A 118 -0.36 6.78 16.54
CA GLY A 118 0.03 8.12 16.99
C GLY A 118 0.29 8.21 18.48
N ALA A 119 0.63 7.08 19.12
CA ALA A 119 1.23 7.08 20.45
C ALA A 119 2.63 7.71 20.42
N GLU A 120 3.12 8.09 21.61
CA GLU A 120 4.51 8.49 21.82
C GLU A 120 5.47 7.28 21.80
N THR A 121 4.95 6.06 21.78
CA THR A 121 5.70 4.84 21.49
C THR A 121 5.76 4.55 19.99
N ALA A 122 6.49 3.50 19.60
CA ALA A 122 6.55 3.10 18.21
C ALA A 122 5.20 2.56 17.72
N TRP A 123 4.77 3.03 16.55
CA TRP A 123 3.65 2.48 15.81
C TRP A 123 4.01 2.43 14.33
N GLY A 124 3.23 1.72 13.53
CA GLY A 124 3.51 1.60 12.11
C GLY A 124 2.29 1.28 11.30
N TRP A 125 2.45 1.33 9.99
CA TRP A 125 1.45 0.86 9.06
C TRP A 125 2.09 0.28 7.82
N ARG A 126 1.41 -0.71 7.25
CA ARG A 126 1.78 -1.35 6.00
C ARG A 126 0.60 -1.29 5.05
N LEU A 127 0.88 -0.95 3.79
CA LEU A 127 -0.03 -1.20 2.69
C LEU A 127 0.70 -1.99 1.63
N GLU A 128 0.25 -3.22 1.38
CA GLU A 128 0.92 -4.08 0.42
C GLU A 128 -0.01 -5.01 -0.35
N GLY A 129 0.46 -5.44 -1.52
CA GLY A 129 -0.20 -6.37 -2.42
C GLY A 129 0.79 -6.90 -3.45
N HIS A 130 0.28 -7.38 -4.57
CA HIS A 130 1.09 -8.11 -5.55
C HIS A 130 2.24 -7.28 -6.17
N HIS A 131 2.18 -5.96 -6.25
CA HIS A 131 3.28 -5.18 -6.86
C HIS A 131 3.62 -3.86 -6.14
N VAL A 132 3.02 -3.63 -4.98
CA VAL A 132 3.30 -2.48 -4.13
C VAL A 132 3.46 -2.99 -2.72
N SER A 133 4.51 -2.55 -2.02
CA SER A 133 4.66 -2.75 -0.58
C SER A 133 5.24 -1.50 0.04
N LEU A 134 4.45 -0.82 0.86
CA LEU A 134 4.87 0.31 1.68
C LEU A 134 4.87 -0.14 3.13
N ASN A 135 5.96 0.16 3.83
CA ASN A 135 6.08 -0.17 5.22
C ASN A 135 6.66 1.03 5.98
N ASN A 136 5.86 1.60 6.89
CA ASN A 136 6.20 2.80 7.63
C ASN A 136 6.25 2.52 9.14
N THR A 137 7.32 2.98 9.77
CA THR A 137 7.47 3.05 11.24
C THR A 137 7.55 4.50 11.66
N ILE A 138 6.83 4.83 12.72
CA ILE A 138 6.83 6.13 13.37
C ILE A 138 7.22 5.93 14.84
N VAL A 139 8.15 6.73 15.35
CA VAL A 139 8.58 6.69 16.76
C VAL A 139 8.54 8.10 17.35
N ASN A 140 8.02 8.24 18.57
CA ASN A 140 7.92 9.51 19.31
C ASN A 140 7.22 10.64 18.53
N GLY A 141 6.37 10.31 17.56
CA GLY A 141 5.71 11.28 16.69
C GLY A 141 6.62 12.15 15.82
N THR A 142 7.94 11.90 15.79
CA THR A 142 8.92 12.77 15.11
C THR A 142 9.93 12.00 14.25
N GLU A 143 10.11 10.71 14.51
CA GLU A 143 11.04 9.84 13.77
C GLU A 143 10.25 8.96 12.80
N LEU A 144 10.75 8.84 11.57
CA LEU A 144 10.08 8.14 10.48
C LEU A 144 11.05 7.23 9.75
N SER A 145 10.62 6.01 9.45
CA SER A 145 11.31 5.09 8.55
C SER A 145 10.32 4.47 7.58
N ALA A 146 10.60 4.56 6.28
CA ALA A 146 9.77 4.01 5.20
C ALA A 146 10.52 2.84 4.54
N ALA A 147 10.69 1.75 5.27
CA ALA A 147 11.38 0.56 4.78
C ALA A 147 10.76 -0.73 5.35
N PRO A 148 10.66 -1.79 4.53
CA PRO A 148 10.93 -1.84 3.08
C PRO A 148 9.91 -1.06 2.25
N LEU A 149 10.34 -0.63 1.05
CA LEU A 149 9.52 0.05 0.05
C LEU A 149 9.72 -0.63 -1.30
N PHE A 150 8.63 -1.04 -1.96
CA PHE A 150 8.68 -1.73 -3.24
C PHE A 150 7.60 -1.23 -4.20
N PHE A 151 8.03 -0.98 -5.44
CA PHE A 151 7.19 -0.69 -6.59
C PHE A 151 7.64 -1.62 -7.73
N GLY A 152 6.75 -2.48 -8.19
CA GLY A 152 6.92 -3.30 -9.38
C GLY A 152 5.83 -3.01 -10.39
N SER A 153 6.08 -3.23 -11.67
CA SER A 153 5.04 -3.09 -12.70
C SER A 153 5.01 -4.35 -13.55
N ASN A 154 3.86 -5.02 -13.59
CA ASN A 154 3.57 -6.05 -14.56
C ASN A 154 2.13 -5.83 -15.08
N PRO A 155 1.94 -5.60 -16.38
CA PRO A 155 2.99 -5.42 -17.40
C PRO A 155 3.84 -4.16 -17.13
N ALA A 156 5.10 -4.17 -17.57
CA ALA A 156 5.95 -2.96 -17.56
C ALA A 156 5.47 -1.94 -18.62
N HIS A 157 4.91 -2.43 -19.72
CA HIS A 157 4.29 -1.64 -20.78
C HIS A 157 3.00 -2.35 -21.24
N VAL A 158 1.86 -1.67 -21.11
CA VAL A 158 0.57 -2.17 -21.59
C VAL A 158 0.52 -2.10 -23.12
N ARG A 159 0.48 -3.25 -23.79
CA ARG A 159 0.55 -3.32 -25.26
C ARG A 159 -0.80 -3.29 -25.98
N HIS A 160 -1.89 -3.57 -25.27
CA HIS A 160 -3.23 -3.74 -25.85
C HIS A 160 -4.31 -3.27 -24.87
N GLY A 161 -5.52 -3.02 -25.37
CA GLY A 161 -6.68 -2.62 -24.57
C GLY A 161 -6.73 -1.12 -24.29
N GLU A 162 -7.66 -0.71 -23.42
CA GLU A 162 -7.96 0.70 -23.16
C GLU A 162 -6.79 1.49 -22.57
N GLN A 163 -5.87 0.81 -21.87
CA GLN A 163 -4.69 1.41 -21.24
C GLN A 163 -3.42 1.26 -22.10
N GLN A 164 -3.54 0.97 -23.40
CA GLN A 164 -2.38 0.81 -24.29
C GLN A 164 -1.43 2.02 -24.22
N GLY A 165 -0.13 1.74 -24.13
CA GLY A 165 0.94 2.74 -24.02
C GLY A 165 1.33 3.08 -22.58
N LEU A 166 0.56 2.64 -21.58
CA LEU A 166 0.86 2.91 -20.17
C LEU A 166 2.14 2.20 -19.71
N ARG A 167 3.03 2.96 -19.06
CA ARG A 167 4.27 2.51 -18.42
C ARG A 167 4.36 3.11 -17.00
N ALA A 168 4.00 2.35 -15.97
CA ALA A 168 3.86 2.90 -14.61
C ALA A 168 5.19 3.36 -13.99
N LEU A 169 6.29 2.70 -14.37
CA LEU A 169 7.65 2.97 -13.88
C LEU A 169 8.58 3.38 -15.03
N GLU A 170 8.05 4.14 -16.01
CA GLU A 170 8.80 4.56 -17.20
C GLU A 170 10.16 5.19 -16.88
N GLN A 171 10.17 6.17 -15.97
CA GLN A 171 11.39 6.92 -15.62
C GLN A 171 12.44 6.00 -14.98
N GLU A 172 12.02 5.12 -14.08
CA GLU A 172 12.90 4.14 -13.45
C GLU A 172 13.43 3.11 -14.45
N GLU A 173 12.57 2.63 -15.35
CA GLU A 173 12.95 1.66 -16.39
C GLU A 173 13.94 2.26 -17.38
N ASP A 174 13.68 3.47 -17.89
CA ASP A 174 14.53 4.13 -18.87
C ASP A 174 15.89 4.50 -18.26
N LEU A 175 15.90 5.06 -17.05
CA LEU A 175 17.15 5.33 -16.33
C LEU A 175 17.97 4.06 -16.13
N ALA A 176 17.35 2.94 -15.75
CA ALA A 176 18.07 1.69 -15.55
C ALA A 176 18.63 1.09 -16.85
N ARG A 177 18.02 1.36 -18.01
CA ARG A 177 18.51 0.93 -19.33
C ARG A 177 19.68 1.77 -19.83
N ASP A 178 19.79 3.00 -19.36
CA ASP A 178 20.85 3.94 -19.73
C ASP A 178 22.15 3.76 -18.90
N LEU A 179 22.13 2.95 -17.84
CA LEU A 179 23.28 2.61 -16.98
C LEU A 179 24.08 1.41 -17.49
#